data_AF-A0A7C4TMS0-F1
#
_entry.id   AF-A0A7C4TMS0-F1
#
_cell.length_a   1.000
_cell.length_b   1.000
_cell.length_c   1.000
_cell.angle_alpha   90.00
_cell.angle_beta   90.00
_cell.angle_gamma   90.00
#
_symmetry.space_group_name_H-M   'P 1'
#
loop_
_entity.id
_entity.type
_entity.pdbx_description
1 polymer ?
#
loop_
_entity_poly.entity_id
_entity_poly.type
_entity_poly.pdbx_seq_one_letter_code
_entity_poly.pdbx_strand_id
1 'polypeptide(L)'
;MREDGLRLAIEAAGGVGALARGLGIKQPSVSTWQRVPAERVLAVEALTGVRRERLRPDLYGEGRAGPRGMTGSDELDEIERARASEYLLLANLLRNAPSASLLEEIAGLTGDATPLGMAHIALAEAAAKADVSDVESEYFALFIGIGRGELLPYASYYLTGFLHERPLARLREELQRLGIERAESNFDPEDHLGILFEIMGGFANGTFPADLEQQKGFLERHIRPWAFRFFDDLAAAKSARFYKPVAEVGRTFLSVECEAFALE
;
A
#
# COMPACT_ATOMS: atom_id res chain seq x y z
N MET A 1 39.42 -25.95 -15.07
CA MET A 1 38.54 -27.14 -15.03
C MET A 1 37.10 -26.62 -15.03
N ARG A 2 36.15 -27.24 -15.73
CA ARG A 2 34.75 -26.77 -15.71
C ARG A 2 34.13 -27.07 -14.34
N GLU A 3 33.33 -26.13 -13.83
CA GLU A 3 32.56 -26.33 -12.59
C GLU A 3 31.53 -27.46 -12.77
N ASP A 4 31.24 -28.17 -11.68
CA ASP A 4 30.36 -29.34 -11.69
C ASP A 4 28.94 -29.00 -12.17
N GLY A 5 28.43 -27.81 -11.85
CA GLY A 5 27.13 -27.32 -12.35
C GLY A 5 27.06 -27.25 -13.87
N LEU A 6 28.09 -26.72 -14.53
CA LEU A 6 28.14 -26.65 -15.98
C LEU A 6 28.29 -28.05 -16.61
N ARG A 7 29.05 -28.95 -15.98
CA ARG A 7 29.20 -30.33 -16.45
C ARG A 7 27.87 -31.08 -16.45
N LEU A 8 27.13 -30.98 -15.34
CA LEU A 8 25.81 -31.61 -15.19
C LEU A 8 24.82 -31.07 -16.23
N ALA A 9 24.82 -29.76 -16.49
CA ALA A 9 23.97 -29.16 -17.52
C ALA A 9 24.30 -29.68 -18.93
N ILE A 10 25.59 -29.80 -19.25
CA ILE A 10 26.04 -30.31 -20.55
C ILE A 10 25.63 -31.77 -20.73
N GLU A 11 25.77 -32.59 -19.69
CA GLU A 11 25.37 -34.00 -19.71
C GLU A 11 23.86 -34.15 -19.87
N ALA A 12 23.08 -33.44 -19.05
CA ALA A 12 21.62 -33.45 -19.11
C ALA A 12 21.07 -32.95 -20.47
N ALA A 13 21.74 -32.00 -21.11
CA ALA A 13 21.38 -31.53 -22.44
C ALA A 13 21.73 -32.50 -23.58
N GLY A 14 22.51 -33.55 -23.32
CA GLY A 14 23.01 -34.45 -24.37
C GLY A 14 24.26 -33.93 -25.11
N GLY A 15 25.03 -33.05 -24.47
CA GLY A 15 26.32 -32.55 -24.95
C GLY A 15 26.34 -31.05 -25.28
N VAL A 16 27.54 -30.52 -25.49
CA VAL A 16 27.78 -29.06 -25.66
C VAL A 16 27.02 -28.48 -26.85
N GLY A 17 26.92 -29.22 -27.96
CA GLY A 17 26.19 -28.78 -29.15
C GLY A 17 24.67 -28.79 -28.96
N ALA A 18 24.14 -29.70 -28.17
CA ALA A 18 22.72 -29.75 -27.85
C ALA A 18 22.32 -28.61 -26.89
N LEU A 19 23.15 -28.36 -25.86
CA LEU A 19 22.99 -27.22 -24.97
C LEU A 19 23.04 -25.88 -25.72
N ALA A 20 24.02 -25.69 -26.62
CA ALA A 20 24.14 -24.47 -27.40
C ALA A 20 22.92 -24.22 -28.31
N ARG A 21 22.41 -25.25 -28.98
CA ARG A 21 21.20 -25.17 -29.80
C ARG A 21 19.96 -24.82 -28.96
N GLY A 22 19.78 -25.48 -27.81
CA GLY A 22 18.65 -25.21 -26.92
C GLY A 22 18.67 -23.80 -26.32
N LEU A 23 19.85 -23.20 -26.18
CA LEU A 23 20.02 -21.82 -25.70
C LEU A 23 20.04 -20.77 -26.82
N GLY A 24 19.91 -21.17 -28.09
CA GLY A 24 19.93 -20.24 -29.22
C GLY A 24 21.27 -19.54 -29.44
N ILE A 25 22.40 -20.14 -29.02
CA ILE A 25 23.73 -19.56 -29.15
C ILE A 25 24.70 -20.45 -29.93
N LYS A 26 25.82 -19.86 -30.37
CA LYS A 26 26.86 -20.61 -31.10
C LYS A 26 27.56 -21.61 -30.17
N GLN A 27 27.79 -22.83 -30.64
CA GLN A 27 28.46 -23.90 -29.87
C GLN A 27 29.84 -23.51 -29.29
N PRO A 28 30.67 -22.70 -29.97
CA PRO A 28 31.91 -22.18 -29.39
C PRO A 28 31.68 -21.35 -28.12
N SER A 29 30.55 -20.64 -28.00
CA SER A 29 30.22 -19.84 -26.82
C SER A 29 30.04 -20.70 -25.57
N VAL A 30 29.43 -21.88 -25.68
CA VAL A 30 29.30 -22.82 -24.54
C VAL A 30 30.62 -23.52 -24.26
N SER A 31 31.44 -23.75 -25.31
CA SER A 31 32.72 -24.44 -25.16
C SER A 31 33.71 -23.67 -24.30
N THR A 32 33.67 -22.34 -24.35
CA THR A 32 34.54 -21.45 -23.57
C THR A 32 34.09 -21.26 -22.12
N TRP A 33 32.88 -21.71 -21.76
CA TRP A 33 32.39 -21.58 -20.40
C TRP A 33 33.20 -22.46 -19.44
N GLN A 34 33.68 -21.84 -18.36
CA GLN A 34 34.17 -22.54 -17.17
C GLN A 34 33.03 -22.82 -16.19
N ARG A 35 32.02 -21.93 -16.16
CA ARG A 35 30.79 -22.01 -15.37
C ARG A 35 29.62 -21.42 -16.16
N VAL A 36 28.38 -21.67 -15.74
CA VAL A 36 27.19 -21.10 -16.41
C VAL A 36 27.14 -19.58 -16.16
N PRO A 37 27.08 -18.73 -17.20
CA PRO A 37 26.92 -17.28 -17.03
C PRO A 37 25.64 -16.95 -16.24
N ALA A 38 25.70 -15.94 -15.37
CA ALA A 38 24.62 -15.62 -14.44
C ALA A 38 23.29 -15.36 -15.18
N GLU A 39 23.38 -14.61 -16.28
CA GLU A 39 22.26 -14.24 -17.14
C GLU A 39 21.65 -15.42 -17.91
N ARG A 40 22.31 -16.58 -17.92
CA ARG A 40 21.86 -17.79 -18.62
C ARG A 40 21.41 -18.91 -17.69
N VAL A 41 21.53 -18.74 -16.37
CA VAL A 41 21.22 -19.80 -15.39
C VAL A 41 19.77 -20.29 -15.53
N LEU A 42 18.81 -19.36 -15.64
CA LEU A 42 17.39 -19.71 -15.75
C LEU A 42 17.07 -20.44 -17.07
N ALA A 43 17.68 -20.00 -18.17
CA ALA A 43 17.51 -20.66 -19.47
C ALA A 43 18.13 -22.06 -19.48
N VAL A 44 19.27 -22.24 -18.82
CA VAL A 44 19.92 -23.55 -18.67
C VAL A 44 19.12 -24.46 -17.74
N GLU A 45 18.59 -23.95 -16.63
CA GLU A 45 17.71 -24.70 -15.72
C GLU A 45 16.45 -25.18 -16.44
N ALA A 46 15.77 -24.28 -17.18
CA ALA A 46 14.57 -24.63 -17.93
C ALA A 46 14.84 -25.69 -19.02
N LEU A 47 16.00 -25.64 -19.67
CA LEU A 47 16.37 -26.56 -20.74
C LEU A 47 16.84 -27.92 -20.23
N THR A 48 17.61 -27.93 -19.13
CA THR A 48 18.35 -29.12 -18.68
C THR A 48 17.72 -29.78 -17.45
N GLY A 49 16.81 -29.09 -16.77
CA GLY A 49 16.27 -29.51 -15.47
C GLY A 49 17.28 -29.45 -14.33
N VAL A 50 18.53 -29.05 -14.58
CA VAL A 50 19.55 -28.91 -13.54
C VAL A 50 19.26 -27.64 -12.75
N ARG A 51 18.96 -27.84 -11.47
CA ARG A 51 18.61 -26.80 -10.50
C ARG A 51 19.64 -25.68 -10.42
N ARG A 52 19.19 -24.42 -10.40
CA ARG A 52 20.04 -23.22 -10.35
C ARG A 52 21.04 -23.21 -9.18
N GLU A 53 20.64 -23.82 -8.05
CA GLU A 53 21.47 -23.97 -6.86
C GLU A 53 22.69 -24.86 -7.11
N ARG A 54 22.61 -25.78 -8.08
CA ARG A 54 23.75 -26.58 -8.54
C ARG A 54 24.48 -25.94 -9.71
N LEU A 55 23.78 -25.19 -10.57
CA LEU A 55 24.40 -24.49 -11.70
C LEU A 55 25.31 -23.34 -11.24
N ARG A 56 24.88 -22.60 -10.21
CA ARG A 56 25.56 -21.45 -9.63
C ARG A 56 25.35 -21.40 -8.11
N PRO A 57 26.00 -22.31 -7.36
CA PRO A 57 25.93 -22.30 -5.89
C PRO A 57 26.47 -21.00 -5.28
N ASP A 58 27.39 -20.31 -5.95
CA ASP A 58 27.86 -18.98 -5.53
C ASP A 58 26.78 -17.88 -5.59
N LEU A 59 25.74 -18.06 -6.42
CA LEU A 59 24.60 -17.15 -6.51
C LEU A 59 23.37 -17.64 -5.75
N TYR A 60 23.21 -18.95 -5.61
CA TYR A 60 21.96 -19.57 -5.16
C TYR A 60 22.13 -20.62 -4.06
N GLY A 61 23.36 -20.94 -3.67
CA GLY A 61 23.72 -22.05 -2.79
C GLY A 61 24.38 -21.58 -1.50
N GLU A 62 23.65 -20.80 -0.71
CA GLU A 62 23.66 -20.77 0.76
C GLU A 62 22.68 -19.67 1.21
N GLY A 63 21.60 -20.06 1.89
CA GLY A 63 20.69 -19.14 2.58
C GLY A 63 19.37 -18.77 1.91
N ARG A 64 18.99 -19.34 0.76
CA ARG A 64 17.69 -19.05 0.11
C ARG A 64 17.04 -20.27 -0.57
N ALA A 65 16.69 -21.29 0.22
CA ALA A 65 15.70 -22.29 -0.18
C ALA A 65 15.12 -23.05 1.03
N GLY A 66 14.06 -22.49 1.61
CA GLY A 66 13.12 -23.12 2.57
C GLY A 66 11.70 -22.60 2.28
N PRO A 67 10.64 -23.30 2.70
CA PRO A 67 9.30 -23.28 2.08
C PRO A 67 8.70 -21.87 2.07
N ARG A 68 8.29 -21.35 0.88
CA ARG A 68 7.64 -20.04 0.65
C ARG A 68 7.83 -19.05 1.82
N GLY A 69 9.09 -18.69 2.08
CA GLY A 69 9.43 -17.61 3.00
C GLY A 69 9.45 -16.32 2.21
N MET A 70 8.63 -15.36 2.63
CA MET A 70 8.63 -13.97 2.16
C MET A 70 10.08 -13.49 1.98
N THR A 71 10.47 -13.05 0.77
CA THR A 71 11.74 -12.33 0.65
C THR A 71 11.59 -10.94 1.28
N GLY A 72 12.68 -10.29 1.70
CA GLY A 72 12.58 -8.92 2.23
C GLY A 72 11.92 -7.92 1.25
N SER A 73 11.98 -8.16 -0.07
CA SER A 73 11.18 -7.41 -1.04
C SER A 73 9.70 -7.79 -1.03
N ASP A 74 9.36 -9.07 -0.89
CA ASP A 74 7.95 -9.50 -0.81
C ASP A 74 7.27 -8.99 0.48
N GLU A 75 8.04 -8.89 1.58
CA GLU A 75 7.58 -8.36 2.87
C GLU A 75 7.37 -6.85 2.79
N LEU A 76 8.30 -6.11 2.19
CA LEU A 76 8.11 -4.69 1.90
C LEU A 76 6.89 -4.47 0.99
N ASP A 77 6.73 -5.28 -0.05
CA ASP A 77 5.56 -5.20 -0.93
C ASP A 77 4.26 -5.53 -0.18
N GLU A 78 4.28 -6.43 0.81
CA GLU A 78 3.12 -6.72 1.66
C GLU A 78 2.78 -5.57 2.60
N ILE A 79 3.79 -4.93 3.20
CA ILE A 79 3.64 -3.74 4.03
C ILE A 79 3.04 -2.60 3.20
N GLU A 80 3.56 -2.33 2.01
CA GLU A 80 3.03 -1.28 1.13
C GLU A 80 1.59 -1.58 0.69
N ARG A 81 1.25 -2.83 0.40
CA ARG A 81 -0.15 -3.23 0.13
C ARG A 81 -1.06 -3.04 1.35
N ALA A 82 -0.58 -3.35 2.55
CA ALA A 82 -1.33 -3.14 3.78
C ALA A 82 -1.54 -1.64 4.06
N ARG A 83 -0.49 -0.83 3.93
CA ARG A 83 -0.55 0.65 4.03
C ARG A 83 -1.54 1.22 3.05
N ALA A 84 -1.48 0.81 1.78
CA ALA A 84 -2.43 1.24 0.76
C ALA A 84 -3.88 0.87 1.10
N SER A 85 -4.11 -0.36 1.57
CA SER A 85 -5.45 -0.85 1.93
C SER A 85 -6.05 -0.04 3.08
N GLU A 86 -5.25 0.30 4.09
CA GLU A 86 -5.68 1.10 5.23
C GLU A 86 -6.05 2.53 4.81
N TYR A 87 -5.20 3.18 4.01
CA TYR A 87 -5.49 4.50 3.44
C TYR A 87 -6.78 4.51 2.63
N LEU A 88 -6.97 3.51 1.76
CA LEU A 88 -8.14 3.43 0.88
C LEU A 88 -9.43 3.10 1.64
N LEU A 89 -9.35 2.29 2.71
CA LEU A 89 -10.49 2.04 3.60
C LEU A 89 -10.94 3.34 4.27
N LEU A 90 -10.01 4.07 4.90
CA LEU A 90 -10.30 5.34 5.56
C LEU A 90 -10.77 6.41 4.55
N ALA A 91 -10.17 6.45 3.36
CA ALA A 91 -10.61 7.32 2.28
C ALA A 91 -12.07 7.09 1.90
N ASN A 92 -12.48 5.82 1.75
CA ASN A 92 -13.84 5.46 1.39
C ASN A 92 -14.83 5.84 2.50
N LEU A 93 -14.52 5.44 3.75
CA LEU A 93 -15.38 5.72 4.90
C LEU A 93 -15.57 7.21 5.16
N LEU A 94 -14.58 8.06 4.84
CA LEU A 94 -14.68 9.51 5.00
C LEU A 94 -15.36 10.22 3.83
N ARG A 95 -15.52 9.56 2.68
CA ARG A 95 -16.12 10.16 1.47
C ARG A 95 -17.52 9.66 1.17
N ASN A 96 -17.89 8.48 1.69
CA ASN A 96 -19.19 7.88 1.47
C ASN A 96 -19.67 7.18 2.75
N ALA A 97 -20.99 7.14 2.94
CA ALA A 97 -21.59 6.20 3.87
C ALA A 97 -21.31 4.77 3.39
N PRO A 98 -20.81 3.86 4.25
CA PRO A 98 -20.51 2.50 3.85
C PRO A 98 -21.78 1.73 3.45
N SER A 99 -21.70 0.98 2.36
CA SER A 99 -22.77 0.05 1.96
C SER A 99 -22.86 -1.15 2.89
N ALA A 100 -23.97 -1.90 2.81
CA ALA A 100 -24.11 -3.18 3.50
C ALA A 100 -22.95 -4.14 3.24
N SER A 101 -22.50 -4.24 1.99
CA SER A 101 -21.38 -5.11 1.60
C SER A 101 -20.06 -4.66 2.24
N LEU A 102 -19.79 -3.35 2.28
CA LEU A 102 -18.59 -2.84 2.92
C LEU A 102 -18.63 -3.05 4.44
N LEU A 103 -19.79 -2.89 5.08
CA LEU A 103 -19.95 -3.20 6.50
C LEU A 103 -19.71 -4.69 6.78
N GLU A 104 -20.18 -5.59 5.92
CA GLU A 104 -19.91 -7.03 6.05
C GLU A 104 -18.42 -7.36 5.89
N GLU A 105 -17.73 -6.72 4.92
CA GLU A 105 -16.28 -6.84 4.75
C GLU A 105 -15.53 -6.32 5.99
N ILE A 106 -15.90 -5.16 6.51
CA ILE A 106 -15.29 -4.58 7.72
C ILE A 106 -15.55 -5.45 8.95
N ALA A 107 -16.72 -6.06 9.07
CA ALA A 107 -17.05 -6.98 10.16
C ALA A 107 -16.16 -8.25 10.15
N GLY A 108 -15.57 -8.58 9.00
CA GLY A 108 -14.59 -9.66 8.85
C GLY A 108 -13.15 -9.28 9.20
N LEU A 109 -12.87 -8.01 9.51
CA LEU A 109 -11.52 -7.59 9.91
C LEU A 109 -11.09 -8.31 11.20
N THR A 110 -9.80 -8.61 11.24
CA THR A 110 -9.13 -9.21 12.39
C THR A 110 -8.02 -8.29 12.86
N GLY A 111 -7.67 -8.36 14.14
CA GLY A 111 -6.56 -7.62 14.70
C GLY A 111 -5.81 -8.43 15.73
N ASP A 112 -4.73 -7.84 16.24
CA ASP A 112 -3.88 -8.40 17.29
C ASP A 112 -3.79 -7.44 18.49
N ALA A 113 -2.87 -7.71 19.41
CA ALA A 113 -2.69 -6.92 20.63
C ALA A 113 -2.00 -5.55 20.39
N THR A 114 -1.65 -5.20 19.15
CA THR A 114 -1.14 -3.87 18.84
C THR A 114 -2.25 -2.82 18.95
N PRO A 115 -1.93 -1.53 19.15
CA PRO A 115 -2.95 -0.48 19.17
C PRO A 115 -3.81 -0.45 17.90
N LEU A 116 -3.20 -0.61 16.72
CA LEU A 116 -3.94 -0.64 15.45
C LEU A 116 -4.81 -1.89 15.34
N GLY A 117 -4.29 -3.06 15.73
CA GLY A 117 -5.05 -4.31 15.77
C GLY A 117 -6.28 -4.23 16.67
N MET A 118 -6.15 -3.64 17.86
CA MET A 118 -7.28 -3.43 18.76
C MET A 118 -8.31 -2.44 18.18
N ALA A 119 -7.87 -1.39 17.49
CA ALA A 119 -8.76 -0.45 16.81
C ALA A 119 -9.53 -1.12 15.66
N HIS A 120 -8.88 -2.01 14.89
CA HIS A 120 -9.54 -2.81 13.87
C HIS A 120 -10.58 -3.76 14.46
N ILE A 121 -10.30 -4.41 15.59
CA ILE A 121 -11.28 -5.25 16.30
C ILE A 121 -12.51 -4.41 16.70
N ALA A 122 -12.31 -3.22 17.26
CA ALA A 122 -13.40 -2.33 17.65
C ALA A 122 -14.24 -1.89 16.43
N LEU A 123 -13.60 -1.61 15.30
CA LEU A 123 -14.27 -1.27 14.05
C LEU A 123 -15.07 -2.46 13.49
N ALA A 124 -14.50 -3.67 13.50
CA ALA A 124 -15.16 -4.90 13.08
C ALA A 124 -16.42 -5.16 13.92
N GLU A 125 -16.31 -5.03 15.25
CA GLU A 125 -17.44 -5.20 16.16
C GLU A 125 -18.56 -4.16 15.94
N ALA A 126 -18.20 -2.92 15.61
CA ALA A 126 -19.16 -1.87 15.30
C ALA A 126 -19.86 -2.15 13.97
N ALA A 127 -19.12 -2.57 12.95
CA ALA A 127 -19.68 -2.95 11.65
C ALA A 127 -20.63 -4.15 11.76
N ALA A 128 -20.27 -5.17 12.54
CA ALA A 128 -21.11 -6.36 12.76
C ALA A 128 -22.46 -6.06 13.44
N LYS A 129 -22.55 -4.94 14.16
CA LYS A 129 -23.76 -4.48 14.88
C LYS A 129 -24.47 -3.35 14.14
N ALA A 130 -23.91 -2.83 13.06
CA ALA A 130 -24.41 -1.66 12.37
C ALA A 130 -25.66 -2.00 11.55
N ASP A 131 -26.66 -1.12 11.62
CA ASP A 131 -27.72 -1.04 10.62
C ASP A 131 -27.31 -0.02 9.55
N VAL A 132 -27.45 -0.38 8.28
CA VAL A 132 -27.03 0.45 7.14
C VAL A 132 -27.72 1.81 7.17
N SER A 133 -29.03 1.84 7.46
CA SER A 133 -29.81 3.08 7.46
C SER A 133 -29.44 4.00 8.62
N ASP A 134 -29.06 3.43 9.77
CA ASP A 134 -28.53 4.19 10.90
C ASP A 134 -27.16 4.80 10.56
N VAL A 135 -26.28 4.04 9.91
CA VAL A 135 -24.94 4.52 9.51
C VAL A 135 -25.04 5.59 8.42
N GLU A 136 -25.96 5.45 7.46
CA GLU A 136 -26.24 6.49 6.45
C GLU A 136 -26.72 7.79 7.11
N SER A 137 -27.61 7.68 8.10
CA SER A 137 -28.11 8.82 8.87
C SER A 137 -27.00 9.48 9.71
N GLU A 138 -26.14 8.67 10.33
CA GLU A 138 -24.95 9.13 11.04
C GLU A 138 -23.98 9.87 10.11
N TYR A 139 -23.64 9.28 8.97
CA TYR A 139 -22.77 9.90 7.96
C TYR A 139 -23.33 11.24 7.49
N PHE A 140 -24.63 11.28 7.19
CA PHE A 140 -25.30 12.51 6.81
C PHE A 140 -25.16 13.57 7.90
N ALA A 141 -25.44 13.24 9.17
CA ALA A 141 -25.32 14.20 10.27
C ALA A 141 -23.88 14.70 10.46
N LEU A 142 -22.89 13.81 10.33
CA LEU A 142 -21.48 14.13 10.54
C LEU A 142 -20.90 15.01 9.43
N PHE A 143 -21.12 14.68 8.16
CA PHE A 143 -20.35 15.26 7.06
C PHE A 143 -21.16 16.11 6.08
N ILE A 144 -22.48 15.92 6.01
CA ILE A 144 -23.34 16.61 5.03
C ILE A 144 -24.21 17.66 5.74
N GLY A 145 -25.11 17.19 6.61
CA GLY A 145 -26.07 17.97 7.37
C GLY A 145 -27.08 18.74 6.52
N ILE A 146 -27.96 19.48 7.18
CA ILE A 146 -28.81 20.48 6.52
C ILE A 146 -28.05 21.81 6.58
N GLY A 147 -27.48 22.21 5.45
CA GLY A 147 -26.61 23.38 5.33
C GLY A 147 -25.15 23.08 5.67
N ARG A 148 -24.88 22.37 6.78
CA ARG A 148 -23.53 21.93 7.14
C ARG A 148 -23.55 20.73 8.10
N GLY A 149 -22.67 19.76 7.89
CA GLY A 149 -22.42 18.66 8.83
C GLY A 149 -21.76 19.13 10.13
N GLU A 150 -21.79 18.26 11.16
CA GLU A 150 -21.07 18.51 12.42
C GLU A 150 -19.58 18.80 12.18
N LEU A 151 -18.98 18.13 11.19
CA LEU A 151 -17.58 18.22 10.83
C LEU A 151 -17.40 18.60 9.36
N LEU A 152 -16.30 19.27 9.07
CA LEU A 152 -15.87 19.61 7.73
C LEU A 152 -14.46 19.06 7.54
N PRO A 153 -14.30 17.86 6.94
CA PRO A 153 -13.02 17.16 6.83
C PRO A 153 -12.09 17.78 5.78
N TYR A 154 -11.85 19.09 5.86
CA TYR A 154 -11.07 19.87 4.90
C TYR A 154 -9.89 20.57 5.58
N ALA A 155 -8.71 20.47 4.98
CA ALA A 155 -7.50 21.09 5.52
C ALA A 155 -7.65 22.61 5.65
N SER A 156 -8.24 23.28 4.65
CA SER A 156 -8.55 24.70 4.68
C SER A 156 -9.40 25.06 5.89
N TYR A 157 -10.51 24.35 6.09
CA TYR A 157 -11.37 24.60 7.24
C TYR A 157 -10.65 24.38 8.58
N TYR A 158 -9.91 23.29 8.74
CA TYR A 158 -9.22 23.02 9.99
C TYR A 158 -8.06 24.00 10.26
N LEU A 159 -7.31 24.41 9.23
CA LEU A 159 -6.13 25.26 9.42
C LEU A 159 -6.47 26.76 9.48
N THR A 160 -7.58 27.19 8.87
CA THR A 160 -7.91 28.63 8.76
C THR A 160 -9.30 29.00 9.27
N GLY A 161 -10.19 28.03 9.46
CA GLY A 161 -11.61 28.25 9.77
C GLY A 161 -12.52 28.46 8.55
N PHE A 162 -11.96 28.48 7.34
CA PHE A 162 -12.71 28.74 6.09
C PHE A 162 -12.30 27.78 4.97
N LEU A 163 -13.27 27.37 4.15
CA LEU A 163 -13.02 26.52 2.98
C LEU A 163 -12.34 27.32 1.85
N HIS A 164 -11.66 26.61 0.94
CA HIS A 164 -11.02 27.16 -0.26
C HIS A 164 -9.90 28.18 0.00
N GLU A 165 -9.25 28.06 1.15
CA GLU A 165 -8.18 28.95 1.56
C GLU A 165 -6.79 28.49 1.09
N ARG A 166 -5.75 29.22 1.53
CA ARG A 166 -4.33 28.95 1.20
C ARG A 166 -3.88 27.48 1.30
N PRO A 167 -4.33 26.64 2.25
CA PRO A 167 -3.96 25.23 2.28
C PRO A 167 -4.33 24.48 1.00
N LEU A 168 -5.52 24.73 0.45
CA LEU A 168 -5.98 24.10 -0.80
C LEU A 168 -5.16 24.59 -2.01
N ALA A 169 -4.86 25.89 -2.07
CA ALA A 169 -4.02 26.44 -3.14
C ALA A 169 -2.64 25.78 -3.18
N ARG A 170 -1.98 25.63 -2.03
CA ARG A 170 -0.68 24.94 -1.92
C ARG A 170 -0.77 23.48 -2.31
N LEU A 171 -1.85 22.79 -1.92
CA LEU A 171 -2.09 21.41 -2.33
C LEU A 171 -2.19 21.29 -3.85
N ARG A 172 -2.96 22.17 -4.52
CA ARG A 172 -3.08 22.14 -5.99
C ARG A 172 -1.75 22.35 -6.70
N GLU A 173 -0.88 23.22 -6.20
CA GLU A 173 0.48 23.37 -6.72
C GLU A 173 1.30 22.09 -6.58
N GLU A 174 1.15 21.36 -5.47
CA GLU A 174 1.82 20.08 -5.25
C GLU A 174 1.28 18.98 -6.17
N LEU A 175 -0.04 18.84 -6.28
CA LEU A 175 -0.68 17.88 -7.18
C LEU A 175 -0.29 18.12 -8.64
N GLN A 176 -0.22 19.39 -9.06
CA GLN A 176 0.26 19.75 -10.41
C GLN A 176 1.71 19.30 -10.63
N ARG A 177 2.60 19.45 -9.65
CA ARG A 177 3.99 18.97 -9.75
C ARG A 177 4.08 17.44 -9.83
N LEU A 178 3.18 16.75 -9.14
CA LEU A 178 3.11 15.29 -9.11
C LEU A 178 2.34 14.69 -10.30
N GLY A 179 1.71 15.53 -11.14
CA GLY A 179 0.89 15.07 -12.27
C GLY A 179 -0.41 14.38 -11.83
N ILE A 180 -0.90 14.70 -10.63
CA ILE A 180 -2.15 14.16 -10.09
C ILE A 180 -3.27 15.15 -10.36
N GLU A 181 -4.34 14.67 -10.98
CA GLU A 181 -5.51 15.49 -11.35
C GLU A 181 -6.77 14.96 -10.69
N ARG A 182 -7.68 15.86 -10.35
CA ARG A 182 -8.99 15.49 -9.82
C ARG A 182 -9.87 14.98 -10.94
N ALA A 183 -10.52 13.84 -10.73
CA ALA A 183 -11.54 13.31 -11.65
C ALA A 183 -12.69 14.31 -11.86
N GLU A 184 -13.19 14.43 -13.10
CA GLU A 184 -14.25 15.38 -13.46
C GLU A 184 -15.55 15.17 -12.66
N SER A 185 -15.82 13.93 -12.24
CA SER A 185 -17.00 13.55 -11.45
C SER A 185 -16.87 13.87 -9.96
N ASN A 186 -15.70 14.33 -9.49
CA ASN A 186 -15.48 14.65 -8.10
C ASN A 186 -15.58 16.17 -7.86
N PHE A 187 -16.57 16.56 -7.05
CA PHE A 187 -16.86 17.97 -6.77
C PHE A 187 -16.21 18.47 -5.47
N ASP A 188 -15.76 17.56 -4.61
CA ASP A 188 -15.10 17.94 -3.38
C ASP A 188 -13.77 18.66 -3.68
N PRO A 189 -13.44 19.70 -2.91
CA PRO A 189 -12.09 20.24 -2.84
C PRO A 189 -11.05 19.16 -2.53
N GLU A 190 -9.91 19.25 -3.18
CA GLU A 190 -8.81 18.28 -3.10
C GLU A 190 -8.23 18.15 -1.68
N ASP A 191 -8.46 19.16 -0.83
CA ASP A 191 -8.00 19.18 0.57
C ASP A 191 -8.95 18.45 1.53
N HIS A 192 -9.93 17.72 1.02
CA HIS A 192 -10.74 16.77 1.77
C HIS A 192 -9.87 15.60 2.29
N LEU A 193 -9.97 15.24 3.57
CA LEU A 193 -9.10 14.22 4.18
C LEU A 193 -9.15 12.88 3.47
N GLY A 194 -10.36 12.44 3.07
CA GLY A 194 -10.51 11.21 2.31
C GLY A 194 -9.82 11.24 0.94
N ILE A 195 -9.73 12.40 0.28
CA ILE A 195 -8.97 12.54 -0.98
C ILE A 195 -7.46 12.49 -0.71
N LEU A 196 -7.00 13.14 0.36
CA LEU A 196 -5.60 13.06 0.77
C LEU A 196 -5.17 11.63 1.10
N PHE A 197 -6.05 10.85 1.72
CA PHE A 197 -5.82 9.43 1.99
C PHE A 197 -5.86 8.58 0.72
N GLU A 198 -6.77 8.86 -0.21
CA GLU A 198 -6.77 8.21 -1.53
C GLU A 198 -5.44 8.43 -2.27
N ILE A 199 -4.89 9.65 -2.20
CA ILE A 199 -3.57 9.98 -2.76
C ILE A 199 -2.45 9.18 -2.08
N MET A 200 -2.43 9.13 -0.74
CA MET A 200 -1.43 8.35 0.01
C MET A 200 -1.53 6.85 -0.29
N GLY A 201 -2.75 6.30 -0.40
CA GLY A 201 -2.97 4.92 -0.82
C GLY A 201 -2.50 4.65 -2.24
N GLY A 202 -2.67 5.63 -3.14
CA GLY A 202 -2.12 5.60 -4.50
C GLY A 202 -0.61 5.68 -4.56
N PHE A 203 0.06 6.38 -3.64
CA PHE A 203 1.52 6.32 -3.51
C PHE A 203 1.97 4.93 -3.04
N ALA A 204 1.35 4.41 -1.98
CA ALA A 204 1.73 3.13 -1.38
C ALA A 204 1.51 1.94 -2.34
N ASN A 205 0.45 1.93 -3.13
CA ASN A 205 0.23 0.87 -4.13
C ASN A 205 0.93 1.12 -5.49
N GLY A 206 1.66 2.23 -5.63
CA GLY A 206 2.37 2.60 -6.85
C GLY A 206 1.52 3.12 -8.01
N THR A 207 0.22 3.37 -7.79
CA THR A 207 -0.64 4.05 -8.79
C THR A 207 -0.12 5.45 -9.11
N PHE A 208 0.34 6.16 -8.08
CA PHE A 208 1.00 7.45 -8.21
C PHE A 208 2.50 7.27 -7.92
N PRO A 209 3.39 7.58 -8.87
CA PRO A 209 4.83 7.49 -8.64
C PRO A 209 5.27 8.48 -7.56
N ALA A 210 5.74 7.97 -6.43
CA ALA A 210 6.35 8.77 -5.37
C ALA A 210 7.38 7.94 -4.59
N ASP A 211 8.58 8.50 -4.39
CA ASP A 211 9.54 7.94 -3.44
C ASP A 211 9.13 8.22 -1.98
N LEU A 212 9.80 7.58 -1.03
CA LEU A 212 9.49 7.70 0.40
C LEU A 212 9.62 9.14 0.91
N GLU A 213 10.56 9.93 0.39
CA GLU A 213 10.73 11.34 0.76
C GLU A 213 9.55 12.19 0.29
N GLN A 214 9.03 11.93 -0.92
CA GLN A 214 7.83 12.56 -1.46
C GLN A 214 6.59 12.19 -0.66
N GLN A 215 6.41 10.91 -0.31
CA GLN A 215 5.30 10.45 0.53
C GLN A 215 5.31 11.12 1.92
N LYS A 216 6.47 11.09 2.59
CA LYS A 216 6.71 11.76 3.87
C LYS A 216 6.41 13.25 3.77
N GLY A 217 6.95 13.91 2.75
CA GLY A 217 6.74 15.34 2.49
C GLY A 217 5.27 15.68 2.31
N PHE A 218 4.51 14.85 1.60
CA PHE A 218 3.07 15.04 1.39
C PHE A 218 2.30 14.91 2.71
N LEU A 219 2.55 13.84 3.47
CA LEU A 219 1.91 13.61 4.77
C LEU A 219 2.17 14.77 5.74
N GLU A 220 3.43 15.19 5.88
CA GLU A 220 3.84 16.25 6.81
C GLU A 220 3.23 17.62 6.46
N ARG A 221 3.09 17.94 5.17
CA ARG A 221 2.57 19.24 4.73
C ARG A 221 1.05 19.30 4.68
N HIS A 222 0.40 18.22 4.25
CA HIS A 222 -1.00 18.24 3.84
C HIS A 222 -1.94 17.49 4.79
N ILE A 223 -1.45 16.55 5.59
CA ILE A 223 -2.29 15.69 6.45
C ILE A 223 -2.01 15.94 7.93
N ARG A 224 -0.76 15.69 8.37
CA ARG A 224 -0.34 15.74 9.77
C ARG A 224 -0.75 17.01 10.53
N PRO A 225 -0.69 18.24 9.95
CA PRO A 225 -0.95 19.46 10.70
C PRO A 225 -2.36 19.59 11.29
N TRP A 226 -3.32 18.78 10.81
CA TRP A 226 -4.72 18.90 11.20
C TRP A 226 -5.48 17.58 11.35
N ALA A 227 -5.04 16.50 10.69
CA ALA A 227 -5.78 15.24 10.67
C ALA A 227 -5.95 14.60 12.06
N PHE A 228 -4.95 14.72 12.95
CA PHE A 228 -5.10 14.25 14.34
C PHE A 228 -6.24 14.96 15.07
N ARG A 229 -6.35 16.30 14.93
CA ARG A 229 -7.46 17.05 15.53
C ARG A 229 -8.79 16.67 14.90
N PHE A 230 -8.82 16.43 13.58
CA PHE A 230 -10.03 15.93 12.93
C PHE A 230 -10.51 14.61 13.54
N PHE A 231 -9.63 13.64 13.75
CA PHE A 231 -10.02 12.38 14.37
C PHE A 231 -10.40 12.52 15.85
N ASP A 232 -9.74 13.41 16.60
CA ASP A 232 -10.15 13.74 17.96
C ASP A 232 -11.58 14.35 17.99
N ASP A 233 -11.90 15.24 17.03
CA ASP A 233 -13.24 15.81 16.89
C ASP A 233 -14.27 14.76 16.44
N LEU A 234 -13.91 13.84 15.53
CA LEU A 234 -14.77 12.76 15.05
C LEU A 234 -15.13 11.78 16.18
N ALA A 235 -14.17 11.44 17.04
CA ALA A 235 -14.41 10.62 18.21
C ALA A 235 -15.35 11.31 19.23
N ALA A 236 -15.29 12.64 19.31
CA ALA A 236 -16.10 13.45 20.23
C ALA A 236 -17.45 13.92 19.65
N ALA A 237 -17.69 13.74 18.36
CA ALA A 237 -18.89 14.22 17.68
C ALA A 237 -20.16 13.62 18.27
N LYS A 238 -21.24 14.41 18.31
CA LYS A 238 -22.46 14.06 19.04
C LYS A 238 -23.21 12.92 18.36
N SER A 239 -23.26 12.97 17.04
CA SER A 239 -23.91 11.93 16.24
C SER A 239 -23.05 10.68 16.06
N ALA A 240 -21.75 10.71 16.40
CA ALA A 240 -20.84 9.60 16.14
C ALA A 240 -21.14 8.37 17.02
N ARG A 241 -21.37 7.25 16.33
CA ARG A 241 -21.58 5.89 16.82
C ARG A 241 -20.63 4.96 16.06
N PHE A 242 -20.93 4.60 14.81
CA PHE A 242 -20.06 3.80 13.95
C PHE A 242 -18.75 4.53 13.62
N TYR A 243 -18.77 5.85 13.48
CA TYR A 243 -17.58 6.62 13.14
C TYR A 243 -16.61 6.85 14.32
N LYS A 244 -16.96 6.46 15.55
CA LYS A 244 -16.03 6.49 16.69
C LYS A 244 -14.85 5.52 16.52
N PRO A 245 -15.07 4.21 16.27
CA PRO A 245 -13.97 3.31 15.97
C PRO A 245 -13.26 3.67 14.65
N VAL A 246 -13.96 4.26 13.66
CA VAL A 246 -13.28 4.81 12.46
C VAL A 246 -12.29 5.91 12.85
N ALA A 247 -12.67 6.78 13.79
CA ALA A 247 -11.78 7.82 14.30
C ALA A 247 -10.57 7.24 15.03
N GLU A 248 -10.77 6.19 15.83
CA GLU A 248 -9.70 5.49 16.54
C GLU A 248 -8.71 4.83 15.59
N VAL A 249 -9.21 4.13 14.57
CA VAL A 249 -8.37 3.52 13.51
C VAL A 249 -7.58 4.60 12.78
N GLY A 250 -8.24 5.64 12.26
CA GLY A 250 -7.57 6.71 11.52
C GLY A 250 -6.53 7.45 12.35
N ARG A 251 -6.82 7.73 13.62
CA ARG A 251 -5.87 8.35 14.55
C ARG A 251 -4.65 7.46 14.81
N THR A 252 -4.88 6.19 15.08
CA THR A 252 -3.82 5.23 15.45
C THR A 252 -2.93 4.94 14.25
N PHE A 253 -3.54 4.72 13.08
CA PHE A 253 -2.82 4.52 11.83
C PHE A 253 -1.93 5.73 11.49
N LEU A 254 -2.45 6.96 11.61
CA LEU A 254 -1.62 8.16 11.40
C LEU A 254 -0.43 8.26 12.36
N SER A 255 -0.56 7.77 13.60
CA SER A 255 0.57 7.71 14.53
C SER A 255 1.65 6.76 14.01
N VAL A 256 1.24 5.55 13.60
CA VAL A 256 2.13 4.54 13.01
C VAL A 256 2.83 5.09 11.77
N GLU A 257 2.10 5.74 10.87
CA GLU A 257 2.67 6.35 9.66
C GLU A 257 3.70 7.45 9.98
N CYS A 258 3.39 8.34 10.92
CA CYS A 258 4.33 9.39 11.33
C CYS A 258 5.61 8.79 11.95
N GLU A 259 5.48 7.73 12.75
CA GLU A 259 6.61 7.04 13.37
C GLU A 259 7.45 6.31 12.31
N ALA A 260 6.81 5.60 11.38
CA ALA A 260 7.48 4.90 10.29
C ALA A 260 8.31 5.87 9.43
N PHE A 261 7.70 6.96 8.96
CA PHE A 261 8.42 7.97 8.18
C PHE A 261 9.52 8.71 8.97
N ALA A 262 9.48 8.72 10.31
CA ALA A 262 10.52 9.33 11.13
C ALA A 262 11.76 8.45 11.31
N LEU A 263 11.64 7.13 11.11
CA LEU A 263 12.73 6.15 11.24
C LEU A 263 13.55 5.97 9.95
N GLU A 264 13.06 6.52 8.83
CA GLU A 264 13.74 6.58 7.53
C GLU A 264 14.42 7.93 7.27
#